data_AF-A0A1Y5H340-F1
#
_entry.id   AF-A0A1Y5H340-F1
#
_cell.length_a   1.000
_cell.length_b   1.000
_cell.length_c   1.000
_cell.angle_alpha   90.00
_cell.angle_beta   90.00
_cell.angle_gamma   90.00
#
_symmetry.space_group_name_H-M   'P 1'
#
loop_
_entity.id
_entity.type
_entity.pdbx_description
1 polymer ?
#
loop_
_entity_poly.entity_id
_entity_poly.type
_entity_poly.pdbx_seq_one_letter_code
_entity_poly.pdbx_strand_id
1 'polypeptide(L)'
;MHKDIILAPDSDMYQAFQQACNKRIVFFTGLSGVGKSLYIQQFSRMAERSGRVVHLLQWDVTREAFQTPDALQKYPEIEGVTHAMIRKAVGLWTRRGIADWHAQYSDDKHLLIGELPLIGNRLMEVVQSLDDQVEPLLAGNCVQFFLPVPSKNVRAHIVGCRTSSIDDPNHEREAADAPPSVVNLHWQQIRQLAIDLGLAAADCAADYDPKIYTAAYQYLLQHRNAQTLPVTEVLDTCGSVYELGAIASEIAASSDQVKAIFRQVESQYSLLQVEQMIDNWHQI
;
A
#
# COMPACT_ATOMS: atom_id res chain seq x y z
N MET A 1 -7.54 31.25 -4.54
CA MET A 1 -6.29 30.51 -4.31
C MET A 1 -6.67 29.24 -3.55
N HIS A 2 -6.83 28.11 -4.23
CA HIS A 2 -7.43 26.90 -3.65
C HIS A 2 -6.43 26.16 -2.75
N LYS A 3 -6.71 26.19 -1.43
CA LYS A 3 -5.90 25.71 -0.30
C LYS A 3 -5.86 24.16 -0.16
N ASP A 4 -5.83 23.41 -1.25
CA ASP A 4 -6.02 21.94 -1.16
C ASP A 4 -4.73 21.13 -1.25
N ILE A 5 -3.63 21.73 -1.75
CA ILE A 5 -2.30 21.13 -1.71
C ILE A 5 -1.51 21.81 -0.59
N ILE A 6 -1.08 21.02 0.39
CA ILE A 6 -0.36 21.50 1.59
C ILE A 6 1.16 21.32 1.48
N LEU A 7 1.64 20.61 0.45
CA LEU A 7 3.06 20.43 0.19
C LEU A 7 3.67 21.72 -0.35
N ALA A 8 4.78 22.16 0.26
CA ALA A 8 5.52 23.33 -0.20
C ALA A 8 6.08 23.08 -1.62
N PRO A 9 5.91 24.01 -2.59
CA PRO A 9 6.34 23.79 -3.97
C PRO A 9 7.83 23.50 -4.16
N ASP A 10 8.67 23.99 -3.25
CA ASP A 10 10.12 23.78 -3.22
C ASP A 10 10.54 22.52 -2.44
N SER A 11 9.61 21.81 -1.82
CA SER A 11 9.91 20.55 -1.13
C SER A 11 10.22 19.41 -2.10
N ASP A 12 11.15 18.53 -1.72
CA ASP A 12 11.50 17.33 -2.48
C ASP A 12 10.28 16.45 -2.77
N MET A 13 9.34 16.38 -1.82
CA MET A 13 8.11 15.60 -1.98
C MET A 13 7.20 16.19 -3.07
N TYR A 14 7.00 17.52 -3.07
CA TYR A 14 6.22 18.18 -4.12
C TYR A 14 6.85 17.93 -5.50
N GLN A 15 8.17 18.09 -5.61
CA GLN A 15 8.88 17.90 -6.86
C GLN A 15 8.79 16.44 -7.35
N ALA A 16 8.94 15.47 -6.45
CA ALA A 16 8.78 14.05 -6.77
C ALA A 16 7.36 13.74 -7.26
N PHE A 17 6.34 14.29 -6.59
CA PHE A 17 4.94 14.10 -6.97
C PHE A 17 4.63 14.76 -8.31
N GLN A 18 5.09 15.99 -8.52
CA GLN A 18 4.91 16.70 -9.79
C GLN A 18 5.51 15.91 -10.97
N GLN A 19 6.71 15.34 -10.80
CA GLN A 19 7.33 14.48 -11.81
C GLN A 19 6.53 13.19 -12.02
N ALA A 20 5.98 12.62 -10.95
CA ALA A 20 5.20 11.39 -10.99
C ALA A 20 3.79 11.55 -11.58
N CYS A 21 3.25 12.77 -11.72
CA CYS A 21 1.94 12.99 -12.36
C CYS A 21 1.89 12.49 -13.81
N ASN A 22 3.02 12.41 -14.51
CA ASN A 22 3.14 11.88 -15.87
C ASN A 22 3.27 10.35 -15.93
N LYS A 23 3.30 9.66 -14.78
CA LYS A 23 3.35 8.19 -14.73
C LYS A 23 1.97 7.62 -15.03
N ARG A 24 1.96 6.33 -15.38
CA ARG A 24 0.72 5.56 -15.58
C ARG A 24 0.22 4.99 -14.27
N ILE A 25 1.14 4.60 -13.39
CA ILE A 25 0.82 4.03 -12.09
C ILE A 25 1.76 4.61 -11.03
N VAL A 26 1.21 4.98 -9.88
CA VAL A 26 1.98 5.41 -8.71
C VAL A 26 1.52 4.63 -7.49
N PHE A 27 2.44 3.95 -6.83
CA PHE A 27 2.18 3.20 -5.62
C PHE A 27 2.79 3.89 -4.40
N PHE A 28 2.03 3.99 -3.32
CA PHE A 28 2.50 4.40 -2.00
C PHE A 28 2.65 3.16 -1.13
N THR A 29 3.89 2.86 -0.77
CA THR A 29 4.26 1.69 0.02
C THR A 29 4.57 2.10 1.45
N GLY A 30 4.42 1.17 2.40
CA GLY A 30 4.88 1.39 3.76
C GLY A 30 3.93 0.91 4.84
N LEU A 31 4.39 0.95 6.09
CA LEU A 31 3.62 0.48 7.24
C LEU A 31 2.35 1.31 7.45
N SER A 32 1.39 0.77 8.18
CA SER A 32 0.32 1.58 8.76
C SER A 32 0.93 2.65 9.67
N GLY A 33 0.41 3.89 9.61
CA GLY A 33 0.91 5.00 10.43
C GLY A 33 2.16 5.73 9.91
N VAL A 34 2.53 5.58 8.63
CA VAL A 34 3.58 6.42 7.98
C VAL A 34 3.03 7.60 7.17
N GLY A 35 1.71 7.80 7.19
CA GLY A 35 1.04 8.93 6.51
C GLY A 35 0.63 8.69 5.05
N LYS A 36 0.59 7.42 4.58
CA LYS A 36 0.26 7.08 3.18
C LYS A 36 -1.03 7.73 2.68
N SER A 37 -2.10 7.69 3.47
CA SER A 37 -3.41 8.26 3.08
C SER A 37 -3.30 9.74 2.75
N LEU A 38 -2.54 10.51 3.55
CA LEU A 38 -2.29 11.92 3.27
C LEU A 38 -1.53 12.09 1.95
N TYR A 39 -0.50 11.29 1.69
CA TYR A 39 0.26 11.40 0.44
C TYR A 39 -0.56 11.01 -0.79
N ILE A 40 -1.39 9.98 -0.68
CA ILE A 40 -2.35 9.59 -1.72
C ILE A 40 -3.31 10.75 -2.00
N GLN A 41 -3.83 11.41 -0.96
CA GLN A 41 -4.68 12.59 -1.10
C GLN A 41 -3.96 13.74 -1.82
N GLN A 42 -2.78 14.11 -1.36
CA GLN A 42 -2.02 15.23 -1.93
C GLN A 42 -1.64 14.94 -3.38
N PHE A 43 -1.22 13.71 -3.69
CA PHE A 43 -0.90 13.29 -5.04
C PHE A 43 -2.13 13.23 -5.95
N SER A 44 -3.26 12.71 -5.46
CA SER A 44 -4.53 12.71 -6.20
C SER A 44 -4.94 14.12 -6.63
N ARG A 45 -4.91 15.07 -5.69
CA ARG A 45 -5.21 16.49 -5.98
C ARG A 45 -4.24 17.12 -6.97
N MET A 46 -2.94 16.78 -6.88
CA MET A 46 -1.94 17.23 -7.86
C MET A 46 -2.18 16.64 -9.26
N ALA A 47 -2.55 15.37 -9.34
CA ALA A 47 -2.88 14.70 -10.58
C ALA A 47 -4.13 15.29 -11.24
N GLU A 48 -5.21 15.51 -10.48
CA GLU A 48 -6.43 16.17 -10.98
C GLU A 48 -6.13 17.57 -11.54
N ARG A 49 -5.33 18.38 -10.82
CA ARG A 49 -4.90 19.71 -11.31
C ARG A 49 -4.07 19.64 -12.59
N SER A 50 -3.42 18.51 -12.83
CA SER A 50 -2.67 18.23 -14.05
C SER A 50 -3.55 17.62 -15.16
N GLY A 51 -4.88 17.59 -14.98
CA GLY A 51 -5.84 17.07 -15.95
C GLY A 51 -5.91 15.54 -16.02
N ARG A 52 -5.41 14.84 -15.00
CA ARG A 52 -5.40 13.38 -14.93
C ARG A 52 -6.74 12.85 -14.43
N VAL A 53 -7.12 11.67 -14.90
CA VAL A 53 -8.28 10.90 -14.42
C VAL A 53 -7.77 9.85 -13.44
N VAL A 54 -8.09 10.01 -12.16
CA VAL A 54 -7.53 9.20 -11.07
C VAL A 54 -8.37 7.95 -10.82
N HIS A 55 -7.72 6.80 -10.77
CA HIS A 55 -8.25 5.53 -10.30
C HIS A 55 -7.49 5.07 -9.05
N LEU A 56 -8.14 4.31 -8.17
CA LEU A 56 -7.52 3.82 -6.95
C LEU A 56 -7.38 2.30 -6.91
N LEU A 57 -6.33 1.85 -6.22
CA LEU A 57 -6.12 0.46 -5.82
C LEU A 57 -5.79 0.44 -4.34
N GLN A 58 -6.71 -0.04 -3.52
CA GLN A 58 -6.53 -0.06 -2.06
C GLN A 58 -6.77 -1.45 -1.52
N TRP A 59 -5.93 -1.88 -0.58
CA TRP A 59 -6.04 -3.19 0.03
C TRP A 59 -7.45 -3.48 0.56
N ASP A 60 -8.07 -2.56 1.29
CA ASP A 60 -9.36 -2.80 1.92
C ASP A 60 -10.49 -3.00 0.90
N VAL A 61 -10.52 -2.17 -0.15
CA VAL A 61 -11.49 -2.26 -1.25
C VAL A 61 -11.31 -3.56 -2.03
N THR A 62 -10.07 -3.89 -2.38
CA THR A 62 -9.79 -5.13 -3.10
C THR A 62 -10.11 -6.36 -2.25
N ARG A 63 -9.75 -6.35 -0.97
CA ARG A 63 -10.00 -7.46 -0.04
C ARG A 63 -11.50 -7.72 0.13
N GLU A 64 -12.31 -6.67 0.23
CA GLU A 64 -13.75 -6.79 0.47
C GLU A 64 -14.44 -7.67 -0.59
N ALA A 65 -14.05 -7.55 -1.87
CA ALA A 65 -14.57 -8.38 -2.95
C ALA A 65 -14.37 -9.89 -2.73
N PHE A 66 -13.37 -10.28 -1.92
CA PHE A 66 -13.01 -11.67 -1.62
C PHE A 66 -13.63 -12.18 -0.32
N GLN A 67 -14.24 -11.31 0.49
CA GLN A 67 -14.89 -11.64 1.75
C GLN A 67 -16.36 -12.05 1.53
N THR A 68 -16.60 -12.93 0.55
CA THR A 68 -17.94 -13.48 0.28
C THR A 68 -18.36 -14.46 1.39
N PRO A 69 -19.66 -14.68 1.62
CA PRO A 69 -20.11 -15.63 2.65
C PRO A 69 -19.49 -17.03 2.51
N ASP A 70 -19.41 -17.57 1.29
CA ASP A 70 -18.80 -18.87 1.01
C ASP A 70 -17.30 -18.87 1.30
N ALA A 71 -16.60 -17.79 0.92
CA ALA A 71 -15.17 -17.66 1.17
C ALA A 71 -14.87 -17.52 2.67
N LEU A 72 -15.65 -16.72 3.39
CA LEU A 72 -15.49 -16.55 4.85
C LEU A 72 -15.86 -17.81 5.63
N GLN A 73 -16.77 -18.65 5.12
CA GLN A 73 -17.04 -19.96 5.72
C GLN A 73 -15.85 -20.91 5.59
N LYS A 74 -15.16 -20.89 4.45
CA LYS A 74 -14.01 -21.75 4.16
C LYS A 74 -12.69 -21.22 4.73
N TYR A 75 -12.55 -19.90 4.75
CA TYR A 75 -11.35 -19.14 5.08
C TYR A 75 -11.71 -18.01 6.06
N PRO A 76 -12.13 -18.35 7.29
CA PRO A 76 -12.61 -17.38 8.25
C PRO A 76 -11.50 -16.43 8.71
N GLU A 77 -11.90 -15.22 9.06
CA GLU A 77 -11.04 -14.30 9.80
C GLU A 77 -10.79 -14.85 11.20
N ILE A 78 -9.53 -14.78 11.66
CA ILE A 78 -9.12 -15.21 13.00
C ILE A 78 -8.49 -14.00 13.68
N GLU A 79 -9.04 -13.58 14.82
CA GLU A 79 -8.52 -12.46 15.62
C GLU A 79 -8.35 -11.14 14.84
N GLY A 80 -9.26 -10.84 13.91
CA GLY A 80 -9.16 -9.62 13.09
C GLY A 80 -8.17 -9.73 11.93
N VAL A 81 -7.57 -10.90 11.71
CA VAL A 81 -6.58 -11.14 10.66
C VAL A 81 -7.20 -11.90 9.49
N THR A 82 -7.19 -11.26 8.32
CA THR A 82 -7.64 -11.86 7.07
C THR A 82 -6.90 -13.17 6.79
N HIS A 83 -7.65 -14.22 6.46
CA HIS A 83 -7.10 -15.56 6.23
C HIS A 83 -6.01 -15.58 5.15
N ALA A 84 -5.00 -16.45 5.33
CA ALA A 84 -3.84 -16.59 4.43
C ALA A 84 -4.25 -16.79 2.96
N MET A 85 -5.23 -17.67 2.73
CA MET A 85 -5.76 -17.95 1.40
C MET A 85 -6.37 -16.71 0.72
N ILE A 86 -7.12 -15.90 1.47
CA ILE A 86 -7.70 -14.66 0.93
C ILE A 86 -6.58 -13.68 0.57
N ARG A 87 -5.58 -13.52 1.44
CA ARG A 87 -4.45 -12.62 1.17
C ARG A 87 -3.70 -13.00 -0.11
N LYS A 88 -3.40 -14.30 -0.27
CA LYS A 88 -2.73 -14.80 -1.48
C LYS A 88 -3.56 -14.60 -2.74
N ALA A 89 -4.85 -14.92 -2.67
CA ALA A 89 -5.76 -14.77 -3.81
C ALA A 89 -5.90 -13.29 -4.22
N VAL A 90 -6.06 -12.38 -3.25
CA VAL A 90 -6.10 -10.94 -3.50
C VAL A 90 -4.82 -10.46 -4.16
N GLY A 91 -3.65 -10.84 -3.66
CA GLY A 91 -2.36 -10.43 -4.21
C GLY A 91 -2.16 -10.87 -5.66
N LEU A 92 -2.42 -12.16 -5.95
CA LEU A 92 -2.31 -12.70 -7.30
C LEU A 92 -3.33 -12.09 -8.27
N TRP A 93 -4.59 -11.92 -7.82
CA TRP A 93 -5.59 -11.24 -8.64
C TRP A 93 -5.22 -9.78 -8.91
N THR A 94 -4.64 -9.08 -7.94
CA THR A 94 -4.30 -7.66 -8.07
C THR A 94 -3.39 -7.41 -9.27
N ARG A 95 -2.43 -8.31 -9.52
CA ARG A 95 -1.58 -8.24 -10.71
C ARG A 95 -2.37 -8.33 -12.01
N ARG A 96 -3.37 -9.22 -12.07
CA ARG A 96 -4.29 -9.32 -13.21
C ARG A 96 -5.16 -8.06 -13.32
N GLY A 97 -5.70 -7.56 -12.21
CA GLY A 97 -6.50 -6.35 -12.17
C GLY A 97 -5.75 -5.11 -12.67
N ILE A 98 -4.47 -4.97 -12.34
CA ILE A 98 -3.60 -3.90 -12.86
C ILE A 98 -3.44 -4.03 -14.39
N ALA A 99 -3.21 -5.23 -14.90
CA ALA A 99 -3.08 -5.44 -16.34
C ALA A 99 -4.40 -5.16 -17.09
N ASP A 100 -5.52 -5.62 -16.56
CA ASP A 100 -6.84 -5.39 -17.15
C ASP A 100 -7.18 -3.89 -17.13
N TRP A 101 -6.89 -3.18 -16.03
CA TRP A 101 -7.02 -1.73 -15.95
C TRP A 101 -6.16 -1.02 -16.98
N HIS A 102 -4.88 -1.41 -17.11
CA HIS A 102 -3.96 -0.80 -18.06
C HIS A 102 -4.43 -0.97 -19.52
N ALA A 103 -4.99 -2.14 -19.84
CA ALA A 103 -5.56 -2.42 -21.16
C ALA A 103 -6.87 -1.65 -21.41
N GLN A 104 -7.75 -1.56 -20.40
CA GLN A 104 -9.03 -0.87 -20.49
C GLN A 104 -8.87 0.65 -20.65
N TYR A 105 -7.96 1.24 -19.90
CA TYR A 105 -7.75 2.69 -19.85
C TYR A 105 -6.45 3.10 -20.53
N SER A 106 -6.31 2.82 -21.82
CA SER A 106 -5.05 3.00 -22.56
C SER A 106 -4.64 4.47 -22.80
N ASP A 107 -5.58 5.42 -22.74
CA ASP A 107 -5.31 6.86 -22.85
C ASP A 107 -4.42 7.31 -21.68
N ASP A 108 -3.36 8.05 -22.02
CA ASP A 108 -2.37 8.51 -21.06
C ASP A 108 -2.98 9.32 -19.95
N LYS A 109 -4.12 10.02 -20.13
CA LYS A 109 -4.77 10.83 -19.07
C LYS A 109 -5.12 10.04 -17.81
N HIS A 110 -5.32 8.73 -17.93
CA HIS A 110 -5.66 7.89 -16.78
C HIS A 110 -4.43 7.63 -15.91
N LEU A 111 -4.62 7.59 -14.60
CA LEU A 111 -3.58 7.34 -13.61
C LEU A 111 -4.13 6.42 -12.54
N LEU A 112 -3.43 5.32 -12.27
CA LEU A 112 -3.73 4.45 -11.14
C LEU A 112 -2.86 4.85 -9.94
N ILE A 113 -3.50 5.14 -8.81
CA ILE A 113 -2.82 5.37 -7.53
C ILE A 113 -3.12 4.19 -6.62
N GLY A 114 -2.08 3.50 -6.14
CA GLY A 114 -2.25 2.35 -5.26
C GLY A 114 -1.67 2.52 -3.87
N GLU A 115 -2.34 2.00 -2.86
CA GLU A 115 -1.81 1.84 -1.50
C GLU A 115 -1.35 0.40 -1.27
N LEU A 116 -0.06 0.22 -0.97
CA LEU A 116 0.53 -1.10 -0.75
C LEU A 116 1.08 -1.20 0.70
N PRO A 117 0.33 -1.79 1.64
CA PRO A 117 0.81 -1.99 3.02
C PRO A 117 2.02 -2.93 3.08
N LEU A 118 2.06 -3.94 2.21
CA LEU A 118 3.08 -4.99 2.07
C LEU A 118 3.19 -5.95 3.27
N ILE A 119 3.21 -5.42 4.50
CA ILE A 119 3.32 -6.19 5.74
C ILE A 119 2.24 -7.28 5.84
N GLY A 120 2.66 -8.49 6.16
CA GLY A 120 1.78 -9.66 6.32
C GLY A 120 1.18 -10.17 5.01
N ASN A 121 1.92 -10.08 3.90
CA ASN A 121 1.47 -10.44 2.55
C ASN A 121 0.24 -9.64 2.07
N ARG A 122 0.18 -8.34 2.38
CA ARG A 122 -0.88 -7.46 1.88
C ARG A 122 -0.43 -6.81 0.58
N LEU A 123 -0.81 -7.41 -0.55
CA LEU A 123 -0.43 -7.03 -1.93
C LEU A 123 1.06 -7.21 -2.24
N MET A 124 1.72 -8.16 -1.59
CA MET A 124 3.16 -8.41 -1.79
C MET A 124 3.48 -8.85 -3.22
N GLU A 125 2.55 -9.57 -3.85
CA GLU A 125 2.68 -10.05 -5.22
C GLU A 125 2.94 -8.90 -6.20
N VAL A 126 2.50 -7.67 -5.92
CA VAL A 126 2.75 -6.50 -6.78
C VAL A 126 4.24 -6.13 -6.80
N VAL A 127 4.99 -6.39 -5.73
CA VAL A 127 6.42 -6.04 -5.63
C VAL A 127 7.35 -7.23 -5.94
N GLN A 128 6.83 -8.46 -5.91
CA GLN A 128 7.54 -9.67 -6.33
C GLN A 128 7.75 -9.72 -7.84
N SER A 129 8.93 -10.17 -8.28
CA SER A 129 9.22 -10.45 -9.69
C SER A 129 8.57 -11.77 -10.11
N LEU A 130 7.42 -11.70 -10.78
CA LEU A 130 6.68 -12.88 -11.23
C LEU A 130 6.63 -12.92 -12.77
N ASP A 131 6.72 -14.12 -13.35
CA ASP A 131 6.62 -14.29 -14.81
C ASP A 131 5.16 -14.23 -15.26
N ASP A 132 4.64 -13.02 -15.45
CA ASP A 132 3.31 -12.77 -15.98
C ASP A 132 3.24 -11.52 -16.88
N GLN A 133 2.07 -11.31 -17.48
CA GLN A 133 1.83 -10.24 -18.44
C GLN A 133 2.01 -8.81 -17.87
N VAL A 134 1.92 -8.64 -16.55
CA VAL A 134 1.98 -7.30 -15.92
C VAL A 134 3.39 -6.95 -15.45
N GLU A 135 4.27 -7.93 -15.31
CA GLU A 135 5.63 -7.70 -14.80
C GLU A 135 6.42 -6.66 -15.63
N PRO A 136 6.42 -6.68 -16.98
CA PRO A 136 7.11 -5.65 -17.75
C PRO A 136 6.59 -4.24 -17.48
N LEU A 137 5.30 -4.11 -17.16
CA LEU A 137 4.69 -2.85 -16.77
C LEU A 137 5.19 -2.43 -15.37
N LEU A 138 5.08 -3.32 -14.38
CA LEU A 138 5.45 -3.04 -12.97
C LEU A 138 6.94 -2.72 -12.79
N ALA A 139 7.82 -3.37 -13.55
CA ALA A 139 9.26 -3.09 -13.56
C ALA A 139 9.64 -1.88 -14.43
N GLY A 140 8.72 -1.40 -15.27
CA GLY A 140 8.97 -0.35 -16.26
C GLY A 140 8.95 1.08 -15.70
N ASN A 141 9.53 2.00 -16.46
CA ASN A 141 9.67 3.42 -16.06
C ASN A 141 8.35 4.21 -15.97
N CYS A 142 7.24 3.63 -16.45
CA CYS A 142 5.90 4.25 -16.37
C CYS A 142 5.20 3.99 -15.03
N VAL A 143 5.81 3.18 -14.16
CA VAL A 143 5.37 2.91 -12.79
C VAL A 143 6.35 3.55 -11.82
N GLN A 144 5.84 4.17 -10.76
CA GLN A 144 6.65 4.72 -9.67
C GLN A 144 6.17 4.15 -8.34
N PHE A 145 7.09 3.63 -7.54
CA PHE A 145 6.83 3.27 -6.15
C PHE A 145 7.43 4.35 -5.26
N PHE A 146 6.64 4.91 -4.35
CA PHE A 146 7.09 5.82 -3.32
C PHE A 146 7.14 5.10 -1.98
N LEU A 147 8.23 5.29 -1.26
CA LEU A 147 8.42 4.86 0.12
C LEU A 147 8.59 6.10 1.01
N PRO A 148 7.51 6.62 1.61
CA PRO A 148 7.60 7.68 2.61
C PRO A 148 8.30 7.15 3.88
N VAL A 149 9.34 7.84 4.33
CA VAL A 149 10.12 7.50 5.51
C VAL A 149 10.03 8.64 6.52
N PRO A 150 9.09 8.59 7.47
CA PRO A 150 9.00 9.60 8.50
C PRO A 150 10.25 9.63 9.39
N SER A 151 10.62 10.81 9.87
CA SER A 151 11.52 10.94 11.00
C SER A 151 10.86 10.34 12.25
N LYS A 152 11.63 10.10 13.32
CA LYS A 152 11.08 9.61 14.58
C LYS A 152 10.00 10.54 15.14
N ASN A 153 10.22 11.85 15.06
CA ASN A 153 9.28 12.87 15.54
C ASN A 153 8.00 12.90 14.70
N VAL A 154 8.12 12.85 13.37
CA VAL A 154 6.95 12.80 12.48
C VAL A 154 6.16 11.52 12.70
N ARG A 155 6.82 10.36 12.83
CA ARG A 155 6.13 9.10 13.13
C ARG A 155 5.38 9.17 14.46
N ALA A 156 6.02 9.70 15.50
CA ALA A 156 5.38 9.87 16.81
C ALA A 156 4.14 10.77 16.73
N HIS A 157 4.23 11.88 15.97
CA HIS A 157 3.08 12.75 15.72
C HIS A 157 1.94 12.03 15.00
N ILE A 158 2.23 11.31 13.90
CA ILE A 158 1.21 10.56 13.14
C ILE A 158 0.51 9.53 14.03
N VAL A 159 1.27 8.78 14.84
CA VAL A 159 0.70 7.79 15.76
C VAL A 159 -0.14 8.47 16.85
N GLY A 160 0.27 9.64 17.34
CA GLY A 160 -0.48 10.42 18.31
C GLY A 160 -1.83 10.90 17.77
N CYS A 161 -1.84 11.52 16.57
CA CYS A 161 -3.07 11.97 15.91
C CYS A 161 -4.04 10.82 15.64
N ARG A 162 -3.51 9.64 15.29
CA ARG A 162 -4.31 8.46 15.01
C ARG A 162 -5.14 7.99 16.21
N THR A 163 -4.61 8.08 17.42
CA THR A 163 -5.40 7.78 18.63
C THR A 163 -6.62 8.68 18.71
N SER A 164 -6.43 9.98 18.50
CA SER A 164 -7.53 10.96 18.53
C SER A 164 -8.56 10.73 17.42
N SER A 165 -8.13 10.43 16.19
CA SER A 165 -9.05 10.24 15.05
C SER A 165 -9.83 8.92 15.10
N ILE A 166 -9.32 7.88 15.78
CA ILE A 166 -10.07 6.65 16.00
C ILE A 166 -11.20 6.90 17.02
N ASP A 167 -10.92 7.68 18.07
CA ASP A 167 -11.87 7.97 19.14
C ASP A 167 -12.94 9.00 18.73
N ASP A 168 -12.58 9.97 17.86
CA ASP A 168 -13.47 11.01 17.33
C ASP A 168 -13.27 11.19 15.80
N PRO A 169 -13.81 10.26 14.99
CA PRO A 169 -13.57 10.21 13.56
C PRO A 169 -14.34 11.29 12.79
N ASN A 170 -13.64 12.02 11.93
CA ASN A 170 -14.24 12.93 10.95
C ASN A 170 -14.65 12.21 9.65
N HIS A 171 -14.21 10.97 9.47
CA HIS A 171 -14.54 10.12 8.32
C HIS A 171 -14.66 8.65 8.74
N GLU A 172 -15.54 7.87 8.12
CA GLU A 172 -15.80 6.46 8.49
C GLU A 172 -14.53 5.58 8.51
N ARG A 173 -13.62 5.81 7.56
CA ARG A 173 -12.33 5.11 7.44
C ARG A 173 -11.35 5.40 8.59
N GLU A 174 -11.53 6.50 9.33
CA GLU A 174 -10.68 6.82 10.50
C GLU A 174 -11.00 5.92 11.70
N ALA A 175 -12.26 5.52 11.88
CA ALA A 175 -12.63 4.56 12.93
C ALA A 175 -12.05 3.16 12.66
N ALA A 176 -11.81 2.83 11.39
CA ALA A 176 -11.23 1.56 10.96
C ALA A 176 -9.70 1.55 10.93
N ASP A 177 -9.05 2.66 11.32
CA ASP A 177 -7.59 2.74 11.27
C ASP A 177 -6.92 1.79 12.27
N ALA A 178 -5.82 1.17 11.85
CA ALA A 178 -5.07 0.26 12.71
C ALA A 178 -4.58 0.99 14.00
N PRO A 179 -4.92 0.51 15.21
CA PRO A 179 -4.58 1.20 16.46
C PRO A 179 -3.06 1.21 16.71
N PRO A 180 -2.56 2.08 17.63
CA PRO A 180 -1.13 2.21 17.90
C PRO A 180 -0.43 0.88 18.26
N SER A 181 -1.12 -0.02 18.96
CA SER A 181 -0.61 -1.37 19.28
C SER A 181 -0.28 -2.18 18.01
N VAL A 182 -1.16 -2.13 17.02
CA VAL A 182 -0.98 -2.81 15.72
C VAL A 182 0.12 -2.13 14.90
N VAL A 183 0.20 -0.80 14.91
CA VAL A 183 1.29 -0.06 14.25
C VAL A 183 2.66 -0.43 14.84
N ASN A 184 2.73 -0.61 16.16
CA ASN A 184 3.95 -1.05 16.84
C ASN A 184 4.29 -2.51 16.51
N LEU A 185 3.30 -3.41 16.50
CA LEU A 185 3.50 -4.80 16.10
C LEU A 185 4.05 -4.91 14.68
N HIS A 186 3.47 -4.18 13.72
CA HIS A 186 3.96 -4.15 12.35
C HIS A 186 5.39 -3.63 12.26
N TRP A 187 5.76 -2.63 13.08
CA TRP A 187 7.15 -2.18 13.16
C TRP A 187 8.08 -3.28 13.69
N GLN A 188 7.70 -4.00 14.74
CA GLN A 188 8.52 -5.11 15.24
C GLN A 188 8.73 -6.19 14.19
N GLN A 189 7.71 -6.49 13.37
CA GLN A 189 7.85 -7.44 12.26
C GLN A 189 8.85 -6.95 11.19
N ILE A 190 8.81 -5.67 10.81
CA ILE A 190 9.78 -5.09 9.86
C ILE A 190 11.19 -5.03 10.46
N ARG A 191 11.31 -4.71 11.75
CA ARG A 191 12.60 -4.74 12.45
C ARG A 191 13.17 -6.15 12.47
N GLN A 192 12.36 -7.16 12.80
CA GLN A 192 12.79 -8.55 12.80
C GLN A 192 13.22 -9.01 11.40
N LEU A 193 12.43 -8.66 10.38
CA LEU A 193 12.81 -8.89 8.99
C LEU A 193 14.18 -8.29 8.64
N ALA A 194 14.43 -7.04 9.05
CA ALA A 194 15.72 -6.40 8.80
C ALA A 194 16.88 -7.15 9.50
N ILE A 195 16.66 -7.70 10.69
CA ILE A 195 17.65 -8.52 11.40
C ILE A 195 17.90 -9.82 10.65
N ASP A 196 16.84 -10.53 10.25
CA ASP A 196 16.92 -11.82 9.58
C ASP A 196 17.64 -11.72 8.23
N LEU A 197 17.47 -10.59 7.54
CA LEU A 197 18.17 -10.26 6.28
C LEU A 197 19.59 -9.71 6.48
N GLY A 198 20.05 -9.52 7.73
CA GLY A 198 21.35 -8.92 8.02
C GLY A 198 21.45 -7.41 7.71
N LEU A 199 20.32 -6.74 7.54
CA LEU A 199 20.22 -5.29 7.29
C LEU A 199 20.25 -4.46 8.59
N ALA A 200 20.07 -5.12 9.74
CA ALA A 200 20.16 -4.52 11.07
C ALA A 200 20.87 -5.47 12.04
N ALA A 201 21.52 -4.91 13.07
CA ALA A 201 22.11 -5.70 14.15
C ALA A 201 21.03 -6.36 15.01
N ALA A 202 21.29 -7.58 15.51
CA ALA A 202 20.34 -8.33 16.32
C ALA A 202 19.93 -7.59 17.61
N ASP A 203 20.82 -6.77 18.16
CA ASP A 203 20.63 -5.96 19.37
C ASP A 203 20.17 -4.51 19.07
N CYS A 204 19.75 -4.20 17.83
CA CYS A 204 19.27 -2.86 17.50
C CYS A 204 18.09 -2.42 18.38
N ALA A 205 17.89 -1.13 18.57
CA ALA A 205 16.80 -0.62 19.42
C ALA A 205 15.42 -1.11 18.96
N ALA A 206 14.51 -1.33 19.90
CA ALA A 206 13.12 -1.73 19.62
C ALA A 206 12.29 -0.58 19.05
N ASP A 207 12.65 0.66 19.37
CA ASP A 207 12.00 1.86 18.87
C ASP A 207 12.15 2.01 17.36
N TYR A 208 11.29 2.85 16.78
CA TYR A 208 11.38 3.17 15.38
C TYR A 208 12.77 3.68 14.98
N ASP A 209 13.32 3.12 13.91
CA ASP A 209 14.49 3.64 13.24
C ASP A 209 14.23 3.83 11.74
N PRO A 210 14.26 5.07 11.22
CA PRO A 210 14.00 5.32 9.80
C PRO A 210 15.02 4.64 8.88
N LYS A 211 16.26 4.39 9.33
CA LYS A 211 17.28 3.72 8.51
C LYS A 211 16.98 2.23 8.37
N ILE A 212 16.66 1.55 9.47
CA ILE A 212 16.26 0.13 9.45
C ILE A 212 14.99 -0.05 8.62
N TYR A 213 14.01 0.85 8.83
CA TYR A 213 12.78 0.88 8.05
C TYR A 213 13.04 1.02 6.54
N THR A 214 13.89 1.98 6.17
CA THR A 214 14.28 2.21 4.78
C THR A 214 14.93 0.98 4.17
N ALA A 215 15.93 0.39 4.86
CA ALA A 215 16.65 -0.76 4.35
C ALA A 215 15.73 -1.97 4.10
N ALA A 216 14.83 -2.27 5.05
CA ALA A 216 13.89 -3.38 4.91
C ALA A 216 12.92 -3.18 3.73
N TYR A 217 12.34 -1.99 3.57
CA TYR A 217 11.42 -1.73 2.46
C TYR A 217 12.13 -1.58 1.11
N GLN A 218 13.37 -1.06 1.08
CA GLN A 218 14.16 -1.04 -0.15
C GLN A 218 14.50 -2.46 -0.61
N TYR A 219 14.78 -3.37 0.32
CA TYR A 219 14.87 -4.79 -0.01
C TYR A 219 13.56 -5.28 -0.64
N LEU A 220 12.41 -5.10 0.03
CA LEU A 220 11.09 -5.52 -0.50
C LEU A 220 10.74 -4.93 -1.89
N LEU A 221 11.33 -3.78 -2.23
CA LEU A 221 11.09 -3.05 -3.48
C LEU A 221 12.24 -3.19 -4.49
N GLN A 222 13.21 -4.08 -4.26
CA GLN A 222 14.43 -4.17 -5.09
C GLN A 222 14.17 -4.45 -6.58
N HIS A 223 13.00 -4.99 -6.94
CA HIS A 223 12.57 -5.26 -8.31
C HIS A 223 11.72 -4.14 -8.93
N ARG A 224 11.60 -2.99 -8.26
CA ARG A 224 10.69 -1.90 -8.64
C ARG A 224 11.43 -0.58 -8.76
N ASN A 225 10.91 0.31 -9.62
CA ASN A 225 11.34 1.71 -9.66
C ASN A 225 10.83 2.43 -8.40
N ALA A 226 11.57 2.27 -7.31
CA ALA A 226 11.25 2.79 -6.00
C ALA A 226 12.07 4.05 -5.67
N GLN A 227 11.38 5.07 -5.15
CA GLN A 227 11.97 6.29 -4.64
C GLN A 227 11.62 6.42 -3.15
N THR A 228 12.65 6.50 -2.32
CA THR A 228 12.52 6.82 -0.90
C THR A 228 12.30 8.32 -0.73
N LEU A 229 11.29 8.70 0.04
CA LEU A 229 10.94 10.09 0.35
C LEU A 229 11.09 10.33 1.85
N PRO A 230 12.18 10.98 2.31
CA PRO A 230 12.30 11.39 3.71
C PRO A 230 11.17 12.35 4.08
N VAL A 231 10.54 12.13 5.23
CA VAL A 231 9.49 13.01 5.76
C VAL A 231 9.94 13.54 7.11
N THR A 232 10.49 14.74 7.09
CA THR A 232 11.06 15.39 8.29
C THR A 232 10.11 16.39 8.92
N GLU A 233 9.06 16.77 8.22
CA GLU A 233 8.12 17.82 8.64
C GLU A 233 6.73 17.25 8.89
N VAL A 234 6.05 17.80 9.88
CA VAL A 234 4.63 17.56 10.11
C VAL A 234 3.85 18.50 9.20
N LEU A 235 2.94 17.95 8.42
CA LEU A 235 2.08 18.71 7.53
C LEU A 235 0.75 19.00 8.23
N ASP A 236 0.34 20.26 8.25
CA ASP A 236 -0.94 20.66 8.82
C ASP A 236 -2.09 20.20 7.92
N THR A 237 -2.82 19.17 8.37
CA THR A 237 -3.97 18.64 7.65
C THR A 237 -5.24 19.43 7.99
N CYS A 238 -6.02 19.78 6.97
CA CYS A 238 -7.38 20.31 7.14
C CYS A 238 -8.38 19.26 6.66
N GLY A 239 -9.29 18.83 7.55
CA GLY A 239 -10.27 17.78 7.24
C GLY A 239 -9.66 16.38 7.22
N SER A 240 -10.44 15.41 6.75
CA SER A 240 -9.99 14.02 6.70
C SER A 240 -8.99 13.78 5.57
N VAL A 241 -7.97 12.97 5.83
CA VAL A 241 -7.01 12.50 4.81
C VAL A 241 -7.64 11.54 3.80
N TYR A 242 -8.86 11.05 4.06
CA TYR A 242 -9.62 10.18 3.16
C TYR A 242 -10.49 10.95 2.15
N GLU A 243 -10.52 12.28 2.21
CA GLU A 243 -11.17 13.12 1.20
C GLU A 243 -10.26 13.30 -0.04
N LEU A 244 -10.25 12.30 -0.93
CA LEU A 244 -9.28 12.17 -2.03
C LEU A 244 -9.58 12.98 -3.30
N GLY A 245 -10.73 13.66 -3.38
CA GLY A 245 -11.16 14.39 -4.58
C GLY A 245 -12.07 13.56 -5.50
N ALA A 246 -12.06 13.86 -6.80
CA ALA A 246 -12.85 13.22 -7.83
C ALA A 246 -12.18 11.92 -8.33
N ILE A 247 -12.47 10.82 -7.64
CA ILE A 247 -12.01 9.47 -8.02
C ILE A 247 -12.93 8.89 -9.11
N ALA A 248 -12.36 8.48 -10.25
CA ALA A 248 -13.12 7.94 -11.38
C ALA A 248 -13.58 6.49 -11.13
N SER A 249 -12.71 5.66 -10.55
CA SER A 249 -13.09 4.32 -10.07
C SER A 249 -12.06 3.77 -9.10
N GLU A 250 -12.46 2.76 -8.32
CA GLU A 250 -11.56 1.91 -7.55
C GLU A 250 -11.52 0.52 -8.22
N ILE A 251 -10.34 -0.08 -8.35
CA ILE A 251 -10.21 -1.40 -8.97
C ILE A 251 -10.61 -2.46 -7.93
N ALA A 252 -11.61 -3.27 -8.25
CA ALA A 252 -12.06 -4.40 -7.44
C ALA A 252 -12.40 -5.61 -8.32
N ALA A 253 -12.33 -6.81 -7.76
CA ALA A 253 -12.61 -8.05 -8.47
C ALA A 253 -14.11 -8.23 -8.70
N SER A 254 -14.50 -8.70 -9.87
CA SER A 254 -15.85 -9.23 -10.08
C SER A 254 -16.02 -10.59 -9.39
N SER A 255 -17.26 -10.98 -9.10
CA SER A 255 -17.55 -12.31 -8.48
C SER A 255 -16.95 -13.47 -9.29
N ASP A 256 -16.98 -13.38 -10.62
CA ASP A 256 -16.42 -14.41 -11.49
C ASP A 256 -14.89 -14.46 -11.43
N GLN A 257 -14.24 -13.30 -11.33
CA GLN A 257 -12.78 -13.21 -11.13
C GLN A 257 -12.38 -13.78 -9.77
N VAL A 258 -13.14 -13.50 -8.71
CA VAL A 258 -12.92 -14.06 -7.36
C VAL A 258 -13.01 -15.58 -7.39
N LYS A 259 -14.05 -16.15 -8.02
CA LYS A 259 -14.19 -17.61 -8.18
C LYS A 259 -13.07 -18.21 -9.03
N ALA A 260 -12.62 -17.51 -10.07
CA ALA A 260 -11.55 -17.98 -10.94
C ALA A 260 -10.21 -18.04 -10.20
N ILE A 261 -9.86 -16.97 -9.47
CA ILE A 261 -8.59 -16.92 -8.76
C ILE A 261 -8.56 -17.87 -7.56
N PHE A 262 -9.65 -18.06 -6.81
CA PHE A 262 -9.68 -19.10 -5.77
C PHE A 262 -9.45 -20.49 -6.35
N ARG A 263 -10.14 -20.84 -7.45
CA ARG A 263 -9.89 -22.13 -8.14
C ARG A 263 -8.44 -22.27 -8.59
N GLN A 264 -7.85 -21.20 -9.12
CA GLN A 264 -6.44 -21.21 -9.51
C GLN A 264 -5.54 -21.49 -8.30
N VAL A 265 -5.66 -20.72 -7.23
CA VAL A 265 -4.80 -20.85 -6.04
C VAL A 265 -4.97 -22.22 -5.40
N GLU A 266 -6.21 -22.71 -5.25
CA GLU A 266 -6.50 -24.04 -4.68
C GLU A 266 -6.01 -25.20 -5.57
N SER A 267 -5.90 -25.00 -6.88
CA SER A 267 -5.35 -26.01 -7.79
C SER A 267 -3.82 -26.05 -7.79
N GLN A 268 -3.18 -24.95 -7.41
CA GLN A 268 -1.72 -24.78 -7.43
C GLN A 268 -1.08 -25.03 -6.07
N TYR A 269 -1.79 -24.72 -4.99
CA TYR A 269 -1.25 -24.72 -3.65
C TYR A 269 -2.19 -25.39 -2.65
N SER A 270 -1.63 -26.24 -1.79
CA SER A 270 -2.29 -26.64 -0.55
C SER A 270 -2.37 -25.48 0.44
N LEU A 271 -3.29 -25.57 1.41
CA LEU A 271 -3.43 -24.56 2.46
C LEU A 271 -2.11 -24.34 3.21
N LEU A 272 -1.41 -25.42 3.59
CA LEU A 272 -0.14 -25.35 4.31
C LEU A 272 0.94 -24.61 3.50
N GLN A 273 0.99 -24.83 2.17
CA GLN A 273 1.92 -24.11 1.30
C GLN A 273 1.59 -22.61 1.27
N VAL A 274 0.30 -22.26 1.21
CA VAL A 274 -0.09 -20.85 1.26
C VAL A 274 0.29 -20.23 2.60
N GLU A 275 -0.02 -20.87 3.72
CA GLU A 275 0.40 -20.40 5.05
C GLU A 275 1.92 -20.17 5.12
N GLN A 276 2.72 -21.12 4.63
CA GLN A 276 4.18 -20.95 4.54
C GLN A 276 4.59 -19.76 3.66
N MET A 277 3.93 -19.53 2.52
CA MET A 277 4.20 -18.36 1.67
C MET A 277 3.82 -17.05 2.37
N ILE A 278 2.73 -17.05 3.14
CA ILE A 278 2.28 -15.90 3.90
C ILE A 278 3.21 -15.62 5.08
N ASP A 279 3.76 -16.63 5.74
CA ASP A 279 4.72 -16.45 6.84
C ASP A 279 6.08 -15.97 6.32
N ASN A 280 6.48 -16.47 5.15
CA ASN A 280 7.71 -16.10 4.45
C ASN A 280 7.48 -15.03 3.38
N TRP A 281 6.47 -14.17 3.56
CA TRP A 281 6.04 -13.17 2.58
C TRP A 281 7.14 -12.21 2.11
N HIS A 282 8.18 -12.06 2.92
CA HIS A 282 9.32 -11.20 2.65
C HIS A 282 10.35 -11.85 1.72
N GLN A 283 10.22 -13.13 1.39
CA GLN A 283 11.01 -13.76 0.34
C GLN A 283 10.48 -13.25 -1.01
N ILE A 284 11.29 -12.43 -1.67
CA ILE A 284 10.94 -11.70 -2.90
C ILE A 284 11.89 -12.02 -4.04
#